data_AF-A0RTJ9-F1
#
_entry.id   AF-A0RTJ9-F1
#
_cell.length_a   1.000
_cell.length_b   1.000
_cell.length_c   1.000
_cell.angle_alpha   90.00
_cell.angle_beta   90.00
_cell.angle_gamma   90.00
#
_symmetry.space_group_name_H-M   'P 1'
#
loop_
_entity.id
_entity.type
_entity.pdbx_description
1 polymer ?
#
loop_
_entity_poly.entity_id
_entity_poly.type
_entity_poly.pdbx_seq_one_letter_code
_entity_poly.pdbx_strand_id
1 'polypeptide(L)'
;MYGCAEASGAGVYVRRRLDGYHADRASAVLIISLGVLLASAGYSWQQDSWLEGGAPSEAAWDSTPFVPGWAQAFGETIPQRMLDEPAATGDFGCDGRHYQYSDEWFTAVLMYQYGEYLGVDPSFVDEHLLAVPGSKIVHSFQQQVGIGSEMNRLDRTMDEIDVRLGKINTSIEQLDQDMAKLDARTDRHDSSIKSLDVKMKLLERDAEKIDAAFGEYGEYDRIFGRYVIRPAFQDDPVDLRRAMALYVQINDTDKERGLLADEQKRIGDEQQGIIEEKDDLNMGSYALTSEQNSLIAEYNLLAAEHDTMNTRYSCIGDTKVQDAHVTKPVAETTAAVQHPRDGAHRIAYEDVPGFADGTIEVPALRQAISMWGAYNAGLEFLITESPDVTIVWEKTIPGDAVGLHGPVHDGKDIVLRVQMGDYGCDGRYYLYSQDKLADTISHGLGHHLGLGHVITEDHLMFGANGVGPVAFDSLGYVVPARVEYDRFLLQEELDAVMGGIDRELVGISISLEGVNSTLNEMRPEYEEMDAEYKRLSRLYSAYPSDIDEDDDIAYRAAMKLRDQLDDMKEEYERLAEDIDGLEDTYDMNVEEQDALNDKHSLLAERHNCINLRET
;
A
#
# COMPACT_ATOMS: atom_id res chain seq x y z
N MET A 1 -3.49 36.08 -23.54
CA MET A 1 -4.48 37.14 -23.88
C MET A 1 -5.68 36.96 -22.96
N TYR A 2 -6.32 38.09 -22.62
CA TYR A 2 -7.38 38.26 -21.62
C TYR A 2 -8.63 37.39 -21.81
N GLY A 3 -9.19 36.94 -20.68
CA GLY A 3 -10.60 37.13 -20.26
C GLY A 3 -11.72 36.34 -20.95
N CYS A 4 -12.44 35.52 -20.17
CA CYS A 4 -13.76 35.84 -19.60
C CYS A 4 -14.60 34.57 -19.39
N ALA A 5 -15.18 34.47 -18.20
CA ALA A 5 -16.23 33.51 -17.86
C ALA A 5 -17.60 34.14 -18.17
N GLU A 6 -18.49 33.35 -18.77
CA GLU A 6 -19.94 33.52 -18.66
C GLU A 6 -20.59 32.15 -18.50
N ALA A 7 -21.43 32.03 -17.49
CA ALA A 7 -22.23 30.86 -17.19
C ALA A 7 -23.68 31.13 -17.63
N SER A 8 -24.24 30.27 -18.49
CA SER A 8 -25.67 29.95 -18.47
C SER A 8 -25.96 28.67 -19.27
N GLY A 9 -26.84 27.81 -18.72
CA GLY A 9 -27.51 26.74 -19.45
C GLY A 9 -26.90 25.35 -19.28
N ALA A 10 -27.54 24.51 -18.45
CA ALA A 10 -27.15 23.13 -18.19
C ALA A 10 -27.20 22.26 -19.47
N GLY A 11 -26.03 21.77 -19.85
CA GLY A 11 -25.78 20.67 -20.77
C GLY A 11 -24.30 20.32 -20.69
N VAL A 12 -23.96 19.19 -20.07
CA VAL A 12 -22.55 18.75 -19.97
C VAL A 12 -22.10 18.27 -21.35
N TYR A 13 -21.37 19.12 -22.08
CA TYR A 13 -20.65 18.74 -23.28
C TYR A 13 -19.22 18.38 -22.91
N VAL A 14 -18.86 17.09 -23.01
CA VAL A 14 -17.45 16.66 -22.92
C VAL A 14 -16.83 16.79 -24.31
N ARG A 15 -16.01 17.83 -24.50
CA ARG A 15 -15.26 18.05 -25.74
C ARG A 15 -13.82 17.56 -25.55
N ARG A 16 -13.49 16.38 -26.07
CA ARG A 16 -12.10 15.88 -26.11
C ARG A 16 -11.50 16.14 -27.49
N ARG A 17 -10.46 16.97 -27.56
CA ARG A 17 -9.67 17.19 -28.77
C ARG A 17 -8.66 16.06 -28.88
N LEU A 18 -8.79 15.18 -29.87
CA LEU A 18 -7.79 14.17 -30.20
C LEU A 18 -7.11 14.62 -31.49
N ASP A 19 -6.09 15.46 -31.34
CA ASP A 19 -5.21 15.78 -32.46
C ASP A 19 -4.17 14.66 -32.56
N GLY A 20 -4.20 13.89 -33.67
CA GLY A 20 -3.03 13.15 -34.15
C GLY A 20 -2.84 11.68 -33.75
N TYR A 21 -3.90 10.91 -33.48
CA TYR A 21 -3.77 9.45 -33.32
C TYR A 21 -4.41 8.70 -34.51
N HIS A 22 -3.63 7.84 -35.15
CA HIS A 22 -4.18 6.74 -35.97
C HIS A 22 -4.87 5.77 -35.00
N ALA A 23 -6.19 5.71 -35.04
CA ALA A 23 -6.96 4.78 -34.21
C ALA A 23 -6.68 3.34 -34.67
N ASP A 24 -6.21 2.50 -33.75
CA ASP A 24 -6.13 1.07 -33.97
C ASP A 24 -7.51 0.41 -33.82
N ARG A 25 -7.57 -0.90 -34.13
CA ARG A 25 -8.82 -1.67 -34.12
C ARG A 25 -9.46 -1.80 -32.73
N ALA A 26 -8.67 -1.78 -31.66
CA ALA A 26 -9.18 -1.88 -30.29
C ALA A 26 -9.93 -0.61 -29.88
N SER A 27 -9.42 0.54 -30.31
CA SER A 27 -10.05 1.85 -30.07
C SER A 27 -11.42 1.96 -30.73
N ALA A 28 -11.61 1.36 -31.91
CA ALA A 28 -12.89 1.32 -32.60
C ALA A 28 -13.94 0.46 -31.88
N VAL A 29 -13.53 -0.69 -31.32
CA VAL A 29 -14.41 -1.59 -30.55
C VAL A 29 -14.89 -0.91 -29.27
N LEU A 30 -14.02 -0.18 -28.58
CA LEU A 30 -14.37 0.52 -27.35
C LEU A 30 -15.34 1.69 -27.61
N ILE A 31 -15.14 2.42 -28.71
CA ILE A 31 -16.03 3.53 -29.13
C ILE A 31 -17.42 3.00 -29.52
N ILE A 32 -17.48 1.88 -30.25
CA ILE A 32 -18.77 1.27 -30.65
C ILE A 32 -19.50 0.70 -29.43
N SER A 33 -18.78 0.02 -28.52
CA SER A 33 -19.36 -0.54 -27.29
C SER A 33 -19.91 0.56 -26.37
N LEU A 34 -19.19 1.68 -26.24
CA LEU A 34 -19.65 2.83 -25.48
C LEU A 34 -20.87 3.51 -26.13
N GLY A 35 -20.92 3.56 -27.47
CA GLY A 35 -22.07 4.05 -28.23
C GLY A 35 -23.33 3.21 -28.01
N VAL A 36 -23.18 1.87 -27.95
CA VAL A 36 -24.29 0.93 -27.67
C VAL A 36 -24.80 1.12 -26.23
N LEU A 37 -23.88 1.24 -25.26
CA LEU A 37 -24.23 1.43 -23.85
C LEU A 37 -24.98 2.76 -23.64
N LEU A 38 -24.52 3.84 -24.26
CA LEU A 38 -25.16 5.15 -24.18
C LEU A 38 -26.51 5.21 -24.90
N ALA A 39 -26.66 4.53 -26.05
CA ALA A 39 -27.94 4.43 -26.75
C ALA A 39 -28.97 3.62 -25.95
N SER A 40 -28.55 2.55 -25.28
CA SER A 40 -29.41 1.75 -24.39
C SER A 40 -29.88 2.55 -23.15
N ALA A 41 -29.12 3.55 -22.74
CA ALA A 41 -29.46 4.48 -21.66
C ALA A 41 -30.25 5.72 -22.13
N GLY A 42 -30.65 5.81 -23.40
CA GLY A 42 -31.50 6.87 -23.94
C GLY A 42 -30.76 8.15 -24.37
N TYR A 43 -29.44 8.12 -24.50
CA TYR A 43 -28.65 9.26 -24.98
C TYR A 43 -28.53 9.26 -26.51
N SER A 44 -28.70 10.41 -27.16
CA SER A 44 -28.50 10.58 -28.59
C SER A 44 -27.07 11.03 -28.92
N TRP A 45 -26.42 10.35 -29.86
CA TRP A 45 -25.07 10.68 -30.33
C TRP A 45 -25.15 11.46 -31.66
N GLN A 46 -24.45 12.60 -31.75
CA GLN A 46 -24.41 13.44 -32.94
C GLN A 46 -22.95 13.68 -33.34
N GLN A 47 -22.56 13.21 -34.52
CA GLN A 47 -21.21 13.35 -35.07
C GLN A 47 -21.17 14.50 -36.08
N ASP A 48 -20.65 15.65 -35.67
CA ASP A 48 -20.43 16.78 -36.59
C ASP A 48 -19.05 16.64 -37.25
N SER A 49 -19.04 16.26 -38.53
CA SER A 49 -17.82 16.30 -39.35
C SER A 49 -17.67 17.67 -40.03
N TRP A 50 -16.74 18.48 -39.56
CA TRP A 50 -16.28 19.66 -40.29
C TRP A 50 -15.10 19.28 -41.19
N LEU A 51 -15.30 19.32 -42.51
CA LEU A 51 -14.22 19.34 -43.49
C LEU A 51 -14.04 20.79 -43.96
N GLU A 52 -12.88 21.36 -43.66
CA GLU A 52 -12.44 22.63 -44.23
C GLU A 52 -12.18 22.45 -45.73
N GLY A 53 -13.05 23.01 -46.56
CA GLY A 53 -12.89 23.05 -48.01
C GLY A 53 -13.79 24.12 -48.62
N GLY A 54 -13.18 25.12 -49.25
CA GLY A 54 -13.83 26.35 -49.71
C GLY A 54 -15.05 26.19 -50.61
N ALA A 55 -15.92 27.19 -50.53
CA ALA A 55 -17.12 27.32 -51.34
C ALA A 55 -16.84 27.31 -52.86
N PRO A 56 -17.67 26.61 -53.64
CA PRO A 56 -18.00 27.02 -54.99
C PRO A 56 -19.47 27.47 -55.11
N SER A 57 -19.66 28.37 -56.05
CA SER A 57 -20.86 29.14 -56.37
C SER A 57 -22.09 28.33 -56.79
N GLU A 58 -23.26 28.92 -56.52
CA GLU A 58 -24.58 28.57 -57.05
C GLU A 58 -24.59 28.27 -58.56
N ALA A 59 -25.00 27.05 -58.94
CA ALA A 59 -25.86 26.79 -60.10
C ALA A 59 -26.25 25.29 -60.18
N ALA A 60 -27.51 25.06 -60.56
CA ALA A 60 -28.13 23.80 -61.01
C ALA A 60 -28.49 22.75 -59.93
N TRP A 61 -29.75 22.80 -59.50
CA TRP A 61 -30.45 21.66 -58.91
C TRP A 61 -30.92 20.76 -60.05
N ASP A 62 -30.41 19.52 -60.10
CA ASP A 62 -31.04 18.43 -60.83
C ASP A 62 -31.28 17.26 -59.86
N SER A 63 -32.47 16.69 -59.93
CA SER A 63 -33.01 15.73 -58.99
C SER A 63 -32.37 14.36 -59.18
N THR A 64 -31.44 14.00 -58.31
CA THR A 64 -31.01 12.61 -58.09
C THR A 64 -31.04 12.29 -56.59
N PRO A 65 -31.52 11.09 -56.18
CA PRO A 65 -31.62 10.75 -54.77
C PRO A 65 -30.22 10.52 -54.18
N PHE A 66 -29.98 11.15 -53.04
CA PHE A 66 -28.75 11.03 -52.25
C PHE A 66 -28.65 9.60 -51.66
N VAL A 67 -27.63 8.86 -52.08
CA VAL A 67 -27.25 7.57 -51.48
C VAL A 67 -26.13 7.86 -50.46
N PRO A 68 -26.28 7.50 -49.17
CA PRO A 68 -25.23 7.72 -48.17
C PRO A 68 -23.96 6.92 -48.51
N GLY A 69 -22.78 7.53 -48.30
CA GLY A 69 -21.47 7.00 -48.71
C GLY A 69 -21.03 5.66 -48.11
N TRP A 70 -21.75 5.10 -47.12
CA TRP A 70 -21.47 3.74 -46.62
C TRP A 70 -21.93 2.64 -47.58
N ALA A 71 -22.91 2.91 -48.45
CA ALA A 71 -23.41 1.95 -49.43
C ALA A 71 -22.47 1.74 -50.63
N GLN A 72 -21.48 2.63 -50.84
CA GLN A 72 -20.46 2.46 -51.89
C GLN A 72 -19.25 1.63 -51.44
N ALA A 73 -19.12 1.31 -50.14
CA ALA A 73 -18.01 0.53 -49.61
C ALA A 73 -18.24 -1.00 -49.70
N PHE A 74 -19.45 -1.44 -50.02
CA PHE A 74 -19.79 -2.85 -50.13
C PHE A 74 -20.19 -3.19 -51.56
N GLY A 75 -19.26 -3.79 -52.30
CA GLY A 75 -19.51 -4.33 -53.63
C GLY A 75 -20.58 -5.42 -53.59
N GLU A 76 -21.63 -5.19 -54.38
CA GLU A 76 -22.62 -6.15 -54.90
C GLU A 76 -22.72 -7.50 -54.19
N THR A 77 -23.49 -7.59 -53.10
CA THR A 77 -24.36 -8.75 -52.79
C THR A 77 -25.26 -8.45 -51.58
N ILE A 78 -26.32 -7.67 -51.82
CA ILE A 78 -27.49 -7.68 -50.94
C ILE A 78 -28.51 -8.63 -51.58
N PRO A 79 -29.01 -9.68 -50.89
CA PRO A 79 -30.01 -10.57 -51.45
C PRO A 79 -31.26 -9.80 -51.89
N GLN A 80 -31.67 -9.98 -53.16
CA GLN A 80 -32.79 -9.27 -53.80
C GLN A 80 -34.10 -9.29 -52.99
N ARG A 81 -34.29 -10.31 -52.13
CA ARG A 81 -35.49 -10.47 -51.27
C ARG A 81 -35.63 -9.42 -50.17
N MET A 82 -34.54 -8.80 -49.71
CA MET A 82 -34.63 -7.69 -48.73
C MET A 82 -35.10 -6.37 -49.37
N LEU A 83 -35.03 -6.25 -50.69
CA LEU A 83 -35.49 -5.08 -51.44
C LEU A 83 -36.98 -5.18 -51.86
N ASP A 84 -37.61 -6.34 -51.68
CA ASP A 84 -38.97 -6.62 -52.16
C ASP A 84 -40.07 -6.43 -51.09
N GLU A 85 -39.75 -6.00 -49.87
CA GLU A 85 -40.79 -5.56 -48.92
C GLU A 85 -41.21 -4.10 -49.20
N PRO A 86 -42.52 -3.80 -49.23
CA PRO A 86 -43.00 -2.48 -49.62
C PRO A 86 -42.69 -1.46 -48.53
N ALA A 87 -41.60 -0.70 -48.71
CA ALA A 87 -41.44 0.58 -48.04
C ALA A 87 -42.61 1.47 -48.44
N ALA A 88 -43.44 1.81 -47.46
CA ALA A 88 -44.56 2.72 -47.62
C ALA A 88 -44.09 4.02 -48.27
N THR A 89 -44.60 4.32 -49.46
CA THR A 89 -44.45 5.63 -50.10
C THR A 89 -45.26 6.66 -49.32
N GLY A 90 -44.55 7.54 -48.60
CA GLY A 90 -45.14 8.67 -47.87
C GLY A 90 -44.27 9.91 -48.02
N ASP A 91 -44.88 10.98 -48.51
CA ASP A 91 -44.33 12.30 -48.79
C ASP A 91 -43.51 12.90 -47.64
N PHE A 92 -42.46 13.64 -48.00
CA PHE A 92 -41.64 14.44 -47.08
C PHE A 92 -42.46 15.61 -46.52
N GLY A 93 -42.92 15.47 -45.28
CA GLY A 93 -43.46 16.55 -44.46
C GLY A 93 -42.69 16.65 -43.15
N CYS A 94 -42.23 17.86 -42.82
CA CYS A 94 -41.60 18.20 -41.54
C CYS A 94 -42.55 17.95 -40.38
N ASP A 95 -42.51 16.77 -39.78
CA ASP A 95 -43.08 16.53 -38.46
C ASP A 95 -42.28 15.43 -37.76
N GLY A 96 -41.66 15.77 -36.62
CA GLY A 96 -40.69 14.96 -35.92
C GLY A 96 -41.28 13.67 -35.33
N ARG A 97 -41.35 12.61 -36.13
CA ARG A 97 -41.67 11.26 -35.65
C ARG A 97 -40.44 10.36 -35.76
N HIS A 98 -40.05 9.80 -34.62
CA HIS A 98 -39.05 8.75 -34.53
C HIS A 98 -39.58 7.46 -35.15
N TYR A 99 -38.79 6.86 -36.05
CA TYR A 99 -39.03 5.53 -36.56
C TYR A 99 -38.51 4.50 -35.53
N GLN A 100 -39.41 3.72 -34.95
CA GLN A 100 -39.04 2.50 -34.25
C GLN A 100 -38.84 1.40 -35.30
N TYR A 101 -37.60 1.01 -35.53
CA TYR A 101 -37.32 -0.31 -36.09
C TYR A 101 -37.77 -1.34 -35.05
N SER A 102 -38.41 -2.43 -35.47
CA SER A 102 -38.73 -3.50 -34.53
C SER A 102 -37.42 -4.09 -33.98
N ASP A 103 -37.40 -4.44 -32.69
CA ASP A 103 -36.24 -5.06 -32.02
C ASP A 103 -35.72 -6.30 -32.78
N GLU A 104 -36.61 -6.95 -33.54
CA GLU A 104 -36.34 -8.09 -34.41
C GLU A 104 -35.42 -7.73 -35.58
N TRP A 105 -35.55 -6.54 -36.18
CA TRP A 105 -34.71 -6.10 -37.29
C TRP A 105 -33.29 -5.76 -36.82
N PHE A 106 -33.17 -5.13 -35.64
CA PHE A 106 -31.88 -4.78 -35.05
C PHE A 106 -31.12 -6.02 -34.56
N THR A 107 -31.85 -6.99 -33.99
CA THR A 107 -31.28 -8.28 -33.56
C THR A 107 -30.80 -9.11 -34.76
N ALA A 108 -31.54 -9.11 -35.87
CA ALA A 108 -31.13 -9.82 -37.09
C ALA A 108 -29.86 -9.21 -37.73
N VAL A 109 -29.74 -7.88 -37.76
CA VAL A 109 -28.54 -7.19 -38.27
C VAL A 109 -27.33 -7.44 -37.37
N LEU A 110 -27.50 -7.41 -36.04
CA LEU A 110 -26.42 -7.72 -35.09
C LEU A 110 -25.98 -9.18 -35.20
N MET A 111 -26.91 -10.14 -35.33
CA MET A 111 -26.55 -11.55 -35.49
C MET A 111 -25.88 -11.83 -36.84
N TYR A 112 -26.23 -11.10 -37.90
CA TYR A 112 -25.56 -11.23 -39.20
C TYR A 112 -24.13 -10.66 -39.15
N GLN A 113 -23.93 -9.51 -38.51
CA GLN A 113 -22.60 -8.91 -38.30
C GLN A 113 -21.71 -9.76 -37.38
N TYR A 114 -22.27 -10.32 -36.30
CA TYR A 114 -21.53 -11.21 -35.40
C TYR A 114 -21.28 -12.60 -36.01
N GLY A 115 -22.17 -13.09 -36.88
CA GLY A 115 -22.01 -14.36 -37.59
C GLY A 115 -20.81 -14.36 -38.53
N GLU A 116 -20.60 -13.28 -39.30
CA GLU A 116 -19.39 -13.09 -40.10
C GLU A 116 -18.13 -12.98 -39.23
N TYR A 117 -18.23 -12.31 -38.07
CA TYR A 117 -17.10 -12.13 -37.15
C TYR A 117 -16.66 -13.44 -36.46
N LEU A 118 -17.59 -14.39 -36.31
CA LEU A 118 -17.37 -15.70 -35.69
C LEU A 118 -17.18 -16.84 -36.71
N GLY A 119 -17.14 -16.55 -38.01
CA GLY A 119 -16.95 -17.56 -39.07
C GLY A 119 -18.13 -18.51 -39.26
N VAL A 120 -19.33 -18.11 -38.86
CA VAL A 120 -20.55 -18.93 -39.00
C VAL A 120 -21.11 -18.77 -40.41
N ASP A 121 -21.34 -19.89 -41.11
CA ASP A 121 -21.91 -19.91 -42.46
C ASP A 121 -23.30 -19.23 -42.48
N PRO A 122 -23.50 -18.17 -43.29
CA PRO A 122 -24.77 -17.44 -43.37
C PRO A 122 -25.97 -18.33 -43.74
N SER A 123 -25.75 -19.44 -44.45
CA SER A 123 -26.81 -20.38 -44.84
C SER A 123 -27.44 -21.12 -43.65
N PHE A 124 -26.76 -21.17 -42.50
CA PHE A 124 -27.28 -21.78 -41.27
C PHE A 124 -28.36 -20.93 -40.59
N VAL A 125 -28.35 -19.61 -40.82
CA VAL A 125 -29.33 -18.66 -40.24
C VAL A 125 -30.68 -18.76 -40.94
N ASP A 126 -30.69 -19.05 -42.24
CA ASP A 126 -31.90 -19.04 -43.06
C ASP A 126 -32.84 -20.23 -42.82
N GLU A 127 -32.33 -21.40 -42.43
CA GLU A 127 -33.15 -22.63 -42.46
C GLU A 127 -33.68 -23.07 -41.07
N HIS A 128 -33.11 -22.62 -39.96
CA HIS A 128 -33.47 -23.12 -38.61
C HIS A 128 -33.95 -22.07 -37.60
N LEU A 129 -33.70 -20.78 -37.82
CA LEU A 129 -34.06 -19.71 -36.86
C LEU A 129 -35.47 -19.13 -37.06
N LEU A 130 -36.09 -19.32 -38.23
CA LEU A 130 -37.41 -18.74 -38.55
C LEU A 130 -38.61 -19.55 -38.03
N ALA A 131 -38.39 -20.75 -37.47
CA ALA A 131 -39.48 -21.65 -37.06
C ALA A 131 -39.74 -21.73 -35.54
N VAL A 132 -38.89 -21.13 -34.71
CA VAL A 132 -39.03 -21.19 -33.25
C VAL A 132 -39.20 -19.76 -32.72
N PRO A 133 -40.27 -19.47 -31.95
CA PRO A 133 -40.41 -18.16 -31.32
C PRO A 133 -39.14 -17.90 -30.48
N GLY A 134 -38.41 -16.83 -30.80
CA GLY A 134 -37.11 -16.53 -30.19
C GLY A 134 -37.14 -16.52 -28.65
N SER A 135 -38.30 -16.24 -28.06
CA SER A 135 -38.53 -16.29 -26.62
C SER A 135 -38.36 -17.68 -25.99
N LYS A 136 -38.63 -18.77 -26.71
CA LYS A 136 -38.47 -20.14 -26.18
C LYS A 136 -37.03 -20.63 -26.20
N ILE A 137 -36.27 -20.28 -27.24
CA ILE A 137 -34.85 -20.67 -27.36
C ILE A 137 -34.02 -19.98 -26.28
N VAL A 138 -34.23 -18.66 -26.09
CA VAL A 138 -33.54 -17.87 -25.06
C VAL A 138 -33.84 -18.40 -23.66
N HIS A 139 -35.09 -18.76 -23.37
CA HIS A 139 -35.47 -19.27 -22.06
C HIS A 139 -34.93 -20.68 -21.76
N SER A 140 -34.95 -21.59 -22.74
CA SER A 140 -34.38 -22.93 -22.57
C SER A 140 -32.86 -22.90 -22.48
N PHE A 141 -32.20 -21.98 -23.20
CA PHE A 141 -30.75 -21.82 -23.13
C PHE A 141 -30.35 -21.30 -21.75
N GLN A 142 -30.96 -20.21 -21.26
CA GLN A 142 -30.69 -19.69 -19.90
C GLN A 142 -30.94 -20.70 -18.79
N GLN A 143 -31.93 -21.59 -18.95
CA GLN A 143 -32.27 -22.61 -17.95
C GLN A 143 -31.35 -23.85 -17.99
N GLN A 144 -30.74 -24.17 -19.15
CA GLN A 144 -29.87 -25.33 -19.31
C GLN A 144 -28.42 -25.10 -18.86
N VAL A 145 -27.93 -23.85 -18.88
CA VAL A 145 -26.51 -23.60 -18.58
C VAL A 145 -26.23 -23.32 -17.09
N GLY A 146 -27.24 -23.14 -16.23
CA GLY A 146 -27.04 -22.82 -14.80
C GLY A 146 -26.34 -21.47 -14.51
N ILE A 147 -25.94 -20.76 -15.56
CA ILE A 147 -25.21 -19.48 -15.52
C ILE A 147 -26.03 -18.40 -14.79
N GLY A 148 -27.36 -18.38 -14.99
CA GLY A 148 -28.21 -17.38 -14.35
C GLY A 148 -28.18 -17.45 -12.82
N SER A 149 -28.05 -18.63 -12.21
CA SER A 149 -27.95 -18.74 -10.76
C SER A 149 -26.58 -18.33 -10.21
N GLU A 150 -25.50 -18.59 -10.95
CA GLU A 150 -24.14 -18.18 -10.55
C GLU A 150 -23.93 -16.67 -10.74
N MET A 151 -24.42 -16.08 -11.83
CA MET A 151 -24.37 -14.62 -12.04
C MET A 151 -25.15 -13.88 -10.94
N ASN A 152 -26.36 -14.36 -10.61
CA ASN A 152 -27.15 -13.81 -9.50
C ASN A 152 -26.52 -14.04 -8.12
N ARG A 153 -25.57 -14.98 -7.99
CA ARG A 153 -24.80 -15.18 -6.77
C ARG A 153 -23.64 -14.20 -6.72
N LEU A 154 -22.92 -14.04 -7.83
CA LEU A 154 -21.84 -13.08 -7.99
C LEU A 154 -22.32 -11.64 -7.73
N ASP A 155 -23.44 -11.24 -8.35
CA ASP A 155 -24.05 -9.92 -8.14
C ASP A 155 -24.36 -9.68 -6.65
N ARG A 156 -24.91 -10.70 -5.96
CA ARG A 156 -25.20 -10.60 -4.52
C ARG A 156 -23.93 -10.48 -3.68
N THR A 157 -22.87 -11.21 -4.02
CA THR A 157 -21.60 -11.09 -3.31
C THR A 157 -20.94 -9.73 -3.57
N MET A 158 -21.04 -9.19 -4.79
CA MET A 158 -20.56 -7.85 -5.11
C MET A 158 -21.33 -6.78 -4.31
N ASP A 159 -22.66 -6.88 -4.24
CA ASP A 159 -23.50 -5.99 -3.41
C ASP A 159 -23.10 -6.07 -1.92
N GLU A 160 -22.80 -7.26 -1.40
CA GLU A 160 -22.34 -7.46 -0.02
C GLU A 160 -20.96 -6.83 0.23
N ILE A 161 -20.03 -6.95 -0.72
CA ILE A 161 -18.71 -6.32 -0.68
C ILE A 161 -18.86 -4.80 -0.70
N ASP A 162 -19.68 -4.24 -1.59
CA ASP A 162 -19.93 -2.79 -1.68
C ASP A 162 -20.49 -2.23 -0.37
N VAL A 163 -21.42 -2.95 0.27
CA VAL A 163 -21.95 -2.57 1.58
C VAL A 163 -20.87 -2.59 2.67
N ARG A 164 -19.95 -3.58 2.65
CA ARG A 164 -18.84 -3.66 3.61
C ARG A 164 -17.80 -2.56 3.38
N LEU A 165 -17.42 -2.29 2.13
CA LEU A 165 -16.55 -1.18 1.76
C LEU A 165 -17.15 0.17 2.20
N GLY A 166 -18.46 0.35 2.07
CA GLY A 166 -19.15 1.52 2.60
C GLY A 166 -18.99 1.70 4.11
N LYS A 167 -19.10 0.61 4.89
CA LYS A 167 -18.89 0.65 6.35
C LYS A 167 -17.44 0.94 6.73
N ILE A 168 -16.48 0.37 6.02
CA ILE A 168 -15.05 0.64 6.22
C ILE A 168 -14.76 2.10 5.95
N ASN A 169 -15.27 2.66 4.85
CA ASN A 169 -15.07 4.07 4.52
C ASN A 169 -15.62 5.00 5.62
N THR A 170 -16.83 4.73 6.12
CA THR A 170 -17.39 5.48 7.26
C THR A 170 -16.56 5.33 8.54
N SER A 171 -15.96 4.15 8.77
CA SER A 171 -15.11 3.91 9.94
C SER A 171 -13.77 4.65 9.84
N ILE A 172 -13.17 4.72 8.65
CA ILE A 172 -11.97 5.51 8.36
C ILE A 172 -12.25 6.99 8.57
N GLU A 173 -13.36 7.51 8.03
CA GLU A 173 -13.77 8.91 8.24
C GLU A 173 -13.97 9.25 9.72
N GLN A 174 -14.46 8.29 10.53
CA GLN A 174 -14.60 8.46 11.97
C GLN A 174 -13.24 8.48 12.68
N LEU A 175 -12.32 7.58 12.32
CA LEU A 175 -10.95 7.57 12.85
C LEU A 175 -10.21 8.86 12.53
N ASP A 176 -10.34 9.38 11.30
CA ASP A 176 -9.72 10.66 10.92
C ASP A 176 -10.23 11.82 11.78
N GLN A 177 -11.54 11.85 12.09
CA GLN A 177 -12.11 12.86 12.98
C GLN A 177 -11.62 12.71 14.41
N ASP A 178 -11.43 11.50 14.89
CA ASP A 178 -10.97 11.24 16.26
C ASP A 178 -9.47 11.53 16.40
N MET A 179 -8.65 11.22 15.40
CA MET A 179 -7.25 11.66 15.34
C MET A 179 -7.13 13.19 15.33
N ALA A 180 -7.95 13.88 14.55
CA ALA A 180 -7.95 15.35 14.54
C ALA A 180 -8.33 15.96 15.91
N LYS A 181 -9.20 15.30 16.68
CA LYS A 181 -9.52 15.72 18.06
C LYS A 181 -8.34 15.46 19.00
N LEU A 182 -7.65 14.34 18.83
CA LEU A 182 -6.47 13.98 19.61
C LEU A 182 -5.35 15.01 19.41
N ASP A 183 -5.04 15.37 18.15
CA ASP A 183 -4.07 16.40 17.81
C ASP A 183 -4.40 17.74 18.50
N ALA A 184 -5.67 18.16 18.41
CA ALA A 184 -6.12 19.40 19.06
C ALA A 184 -6.09 19.34 20.60
N ARG A 185 -6.10 18.16 21.22
CA ARG A 185 -5.86 17.99 22.66
C ARG A 185 -4.37 18.09 22.97
N THR A 186 -3.53 17.41 22.19
CA THR A 186 -2.06 17.44 22.31
C THR A 186 -1.51 18.87 22.20
N ASP A 187 -1.98 19.66 21.23
CA ASP A 187 -1.59 21.07 21.07
C ASP A 187 -1.94 21.94 22.29
N ARG A 188 -3.10 21.66 22.92
CA ARG A 188 -3.52 22.37 24.14
C ARG A 188 -2.66 21.98 25.33
N HIS A 189 -2.24 20.71 25.42
CA HIS A 189 -1.31 20.24 26.45
C HIS A 189 0.07 20.86 26.29
N ASP A 190 0.63 20.86 25.08
CA ASP A 190 1.92 21.51 24.80
C ASP A 190 1.91 22.99 25.19
N SER A 191 0.82 23.70 24.86
CA SER A 191 0.62 25.09 25.28
C SER A 191 0.54 25.25 26.81
N SER A 192 -0.11 24.32 27.50
CA SER A 192 -0.23 24.33 28.96
C SER A 192 1.10 24.05 29.65
N ILE A 193 1.88 23.09 29.15
CA ILE A 193 3.23 22.75 29.62
C ILE A 193 4.16 23.95 29.45
N LYS A 194 4.16 24.60 28.27
CA LYS A 194 4.93 25.84 28.04
C LYS A 194 4.54 26.95 29.02
N SER A 195 3.26 27.07 29.35
CA SER A 195 2.82 28.05 30.35
C SER A 195 3.30 27.70 31.76
N LEU A 196 3.30 26.42 32.12
CA LEU A 196 3.80 25.95 33.43
C LEU A 196 5.31 26.14 33.57
N ASP A 197 6.09 25.83 32.54
CA ASP A 197 7.55 26.07 32.52
C ASP A 197 7.88 27.55 32.81
N VAL A 198 7.17 28.48 32.18
CA VAL A 198 7.34 29.92 32.44
C VAL A 198 7.00 30.29 33.89
N LYS A 199 5.91 29.74 34.45
CA LYS A 199 5.52 29.99 35.85
C LYS A 199 6.54 29.41 36.83
N MET A 200 7.06 28.23 36.55
CA MET A 200 8.05 27.54 37.37
C MET A 200 9.37 28.32 37.39
N LYS A 201 9.84 28.82 36.25
CA LYS A 201 11.01 29.73 36.16
C LYS A 201 10.82 31.04 36.91
N LEU A 202 9.58 31.56 36.98
CA LEU A 202 9.28 32.75 37.78
C LEU A 202 9.36 32.45 39.27
N LEU A 203 8.80 31.32 39.71
CA LEU A 203 8.86 30.89 41.11
C LEU A 203 10.28 30.57 41.56
N GLU A 204 11.09 29.94 40.71
CA GLU A 204 12.50 29.68 40.99
C GLU A 204 13.25 30.99 41.25
N ARG A 205 13.05 32.00 40.38
CA ARG A 205 13.63 33.33 40.58
C ARG A 205 13.13 34.02 41.86
N ASP A 206 11.87 33.86 42.21
CA ASP A 206 11.34 34.44 43.45
C ASP A 206 11.85 33.71 44.69
N ALA A 207 12.05 32.39 44.61
CA ALA A 207 12.73 31.60 45.64
C ALA A 207 14.19 32.04 45.81
N GLU A 208 14.93 32.26 44.73
CA GLU A 208 16.29 32.81 44.78
C GLU A 208 16.36 34.19 45.47
N LYS A 209 15.38 35.08 45.21
CA LYS A 209 15.31 36.38 45.89
C LYS A 209 15.03 36.24 47.38
N ILE A 210 14.14 35.30 47.74
CA ILE A 210 13.83 35.00 49.14
C ILE A 210 15.09 34.46 49.82
N ASP A 211 15.78 33.50 49.21
CA ASP A 211 17.02 32.92 49.73
C ASP A 211 18.12 33.98 49.88
N ALA A 212 18.31 34.85 48.89
CA ALA A 212 19.24 35.98 49.00
C ALA A 212 18.88 36.94 50.14
N ALA A 213 17.59 37.24 50.33
CA ALA A 213 17.13 38.06 51.45
C ALA A 213 17.39 37.38 52.80
N PHE A 214 17.21 36.05 52.90
CA PHE A 214 17.56 35.28 54.09
C PHE A 214 19.07 35.17 54.30
N GLY A 215 19.88 35.09 53.25
CA GLY A 215 21.34 35.11 53.31
C GLY A 215 21.89 36.40 53.92
N GLU A 216 21.31 37.56 53.58
CA GLU A 216 21.61 38.83 54.25
C GLU A 216 21.21 38.79 55.74
N TYR A 217 20.13 38.10 56.11
CA TYR A 217 19.74 37.85 57.50
C TYR A 217 20.61 36.78 58.22
N GLY A 218 21.23 35.84 57.50
CA GLY A 218 22.19 34.88 58.05
C GLY A 218 23.50 35.55 58.50
N GLU A 219 23.87 36.66 57.87
CA GLU A 219 24.97 37.52 58.36
C GLU A 219 24.59 38.22 59.68
N TYR A 220 23.29 38.51 59.89
CA TYR A 220 22.73 38.93 61.18
C TYR A 220 22.85 37.82 62.24
N ASP A 221 22.60 36.56 61.91
CA ASP A 221 22.75 35.43 62.85
C ASP A 221 24.22 35.19 63.23
N ARG A 222 25.17 35.53 62.34
CA ARG A 222 26.61 35.54 62.65
C ARG A 222 27.01 36.68 63.60
N ILE A 223 26.26 37.78 63.61
CA ILE A 223 26.43 38.92 64.53
C ILE A 223 25.70 38.66 65.86
N PHE A 224 24.54 38.00 65.83
CA PHE A 224 23.69 37.72 67.00
C PHE A 224 23.98 36.39 67.69
N GLY A 225 24.66 35.43 67.05
CA GLY A 225 25.20 34.22 67.69
C GLY A 225 26.26 34.49 68.76
N ARG A 226 26.61 35.77 69.01
CA ARG A 226 27.44 36.21 70.14
C ARG A 226 26.66 37.00 71.21
N TYR A 227 25.37 37.26 71.02
CA TYR A 227 24.51 37.91 72.00
C TYR A 227 23.21 37.09 72.18
N VAL A 228 23.14 36.43 73.34
CA VAL A 228 21.95 35.83 73.95
C VAL A 228 20.70 36.65 73.60
N ILE A 229 19.77 36.01 72.89
CA ILE A 229 18.48 36.60 72.49
C ILE A 229 17.71 36.97 73.76
N ARG A 230 17.73 38.26 74.10
CA ARG A 230 16.71 38.96 74.89
C ARG A 230 15.90 39.86 73.96
N PRO A 231 14.70 40.32 74.35
CA PRO A 231 13.60 40.67 73.44
C PRO A 231 13.87 41.96 72.66
N ALA A 232 14.65 41.88 71.57
CA ALA A 232 14.99 43.03 70.74
C ALA A 232 13.89 43.40 69.71
N PHE A 233 12.85 42.57 69.55
CA PHE A 233 11.70 42.91 68.70
C PHE A 233 10.76 43.97 69.30
N GLN A 234 11.05 44.52 70.49
CA GLN A 234 10.20 45.54 71.11
C GLN A 234 10.46 46.98 70.64
N ASP A 235 11.62 47.29 70.05
CA ASP A 235 12.03 48.69 69.84
C ASP A 235 12.08 49.17 68.37
N ASP A 236 12.02 48.28 67.36
CA ASP A 236 11.95 48.68 65.95
C ASP A 236 10.72 48.11 65.20
N PRO A 237 9.64 48.89 65.03
CA PRO A 237 8.45 48.51 64.27
C PRO A 237 8.68 48.28 62.78
N VAL A 238 9.86 48.60 62.24
CA VAL A 238 10.19 48.42 60.81
C VAL A 238 10.60 46.98 60.54
N ASP A 239 11.44 46.38 61.39
CA ASP A 239 11.92 45.01 61.21
C ASP A 239 10.82 43.98 61.39
N LEU A 240 9.92 44.17 62.37
CA LEU A 240 8.74 43.31 62.54
C LEU A 240 7.79 43.40 61.33
N ARG A 241 7.62 44.61 60.75
CA ARG A 241 6.82 44.77 59.53
C ARG A 241 7.46 44.10 58.32
N ARG A 242 8.79 44.12 58.21
CA ARG A 242 9.53 43.47 57.13
C ARG A 242 9.47 41.95 57.25
N ALA A 243 9.63 41.41 58.47
CA ALA A 243 9.46 39.98 58.74
C ALA A 243 8.02 39.50 58.50
N MET A 244 7.00 40.25 58.94
CA MET A 244 5.60 39.90 58.64
C MET A 244 5.29 39.97 57.14
N ALA A 245 5.88 40.92 56.40
CA ALA A 245 5.72 40.99 54.94
C ALA A 245 6.36 39.78 54.23
N LEU A 246 7.56 39.35 54.65
CA LEU A 246 8.21 38.13 54.16
C LEU A 246 7.38 36.88 54.47
N TYR A 247 6.84 36.77 55.68
CA TYR A 247 5.99 35.64 56.06
C TYR A 247 4.72 35.55 55.18
N VAL A 248 4.08 36.68 54.89
CA VAL A 248 2.93 36.72 53.96
C VAL A 248 3.35 36.29 52.55
N GLN A 249 4.49 36.76 52.05
CA GLN A 249 5.01 36.35 50.73
C GLN A 249 5.29 34.84 50.66
N ILE A 250 5.93 34.26 51.67
CA ILE A 250 6.21 32.81 51.72
C ILE A 250 4.90 32.02 51.69
N ASN A 251 3.91 32.42 52.49
CA ASN A 251 2.63 31.72 52.55
C ASN A 251 1.83 31.84 51.25
N ASP A 252 1.96 32.96 50.52
CA ASP A 252 1.38 33.14 49.19
C ASP A 252 2.11 32.26 48.15
N THR A 253 3.45 32.19 48.20
CA THR A 253 4.26 31.30 47.33
C THR A 253 3.96 29.82 47.56
N ASP A 254 3.81 29.38 48.82
CA ASP A 254 3.45 27.99 49.13
C ASP A 254 2.05 27.64 48.61
N LYS A 255 1.12 28.59 48.67
CA LYS A 255 -0.21 28.42 48.09
C LYS A 255 -0.15 28.30 46.56
N GLU A 256 0.68 29.10 45.89
CA GLU A 256 0.90 28.99 44.44
C GLU A 256 1.56 27.66 44.05
N ARG A 257 2.53 27.17 44.84
CA ARG A 257 3.12 25.83 44.66
C ARG A 257 2.07 24.73 44.77
N GLY A 258 1.16 24.82 45.74
CA GLY A 258 0.05 23.88 45.87
C GLY A 258 -0.85 23.87 44.62
N LEU A 259 -1.20 25.04 44.10
CA LEU A 259 -2.01 25.16 42.88
C LEU A 259 -1.31 24.61 41.63
N LEU A 260 0.02 24.75 41.55
CA LEU A 260 0.80 24.18 40.44
C LEU A 260 0.91 22.66 40.54
N ALA A 261 1.08 22.11 41.74
CA ALA A 261 1.08 20.66 41.95
C ALA A 261 -0.26 20.04 41.55
N ASP A 262 -1.38 20.68 41.92
CA ASP A 262 -2.72 20.25 41.51
C ASP A 262 -2.90 20.31 39.98
N GLU A 263 -2.39 21.36 39.33
CA GLU A 263 -2.45 21.51 37.87
C GLU A 263 -1.56 20.49 37.14
N GLN A 264 -0.36 20.23 37.64
CA GLN A 264 0.54 19.21 37.11
C GLN A 264 -0.10 17.81 37.21
N LYS A 265 -0.73 17.51 38.35
CA LYS A 265 -1.49 16.27 38.52
C LYS A 265 -2.65 16.18 37.53
N ARG A 266 -3.42 17.27 37.34
CA ARG A 266 -4.51 17.32 36.37
C ARG A 266 -4.01 17.05 34.94
N ILE A 267 -2.86 17.60 34.56
CA ILE A 267 -2.25 17.35 33.25
C ILE A 267 -1.81 15.88 33.13
N GLY A 268 -1.20 15.31 34.18
CA GLY A 268 -0.82 13.89 34.19
C GLY A 268 -2.04 12.96 34.01
N ASP A 269 -3.12 13.20 34.74
CA ASP A 269 -4.37 12.45 34.60
C ASP A 269 -4.97 12.59 33.17
N GLU A 270 -4.89 13.78 32.57
CA GLU A 270 -5.35 14.01 31.20
C GLU A 270 -4.46 13.35 30.14
N GLN A 271 -3.13 13.30 30.36
CA GLN A 271 -2.18 12.61 29.48
C GLN A 271 -2.42 11.10 29.50
N GLN A 272 -2.64 10.53 30.68
CA GLN A 272 -3.00 9.11 30.79
C GLN A 272 -4.28 8.78 30.00
N GLY A 273 -5.30 9.65 30.09
CA GLY A 273 -6.52 9.49 29.28
C GLY A 273 -6.31 9.63 27.78
N ILE A 274 -5.29 10.38 27.32
CA ILE A 274 -4.90 10.45 25.90
C ILE A 274 -4.20 9.16 25.46
N ILE A 275 -3.37 8.58 26.32
CA ILE A 275 -2.69 7.30 26.06
C ILE A 275 -3.74 6.18 25.88
N GLU A 276 -4.70 6.09 26.80
CA GLU A 276 -5.80 5.10 26.70
C GLU A 276 -6.63 5.28 25.41
N GLU A 277 -6.96 6.51 25.03
CA GLU A 277 -7.68 6.80 23.78
C GLU A 277 -6.84 6.42 22.54
N LYS A 278 -5.52 6.65 22.56
CA LYS A 278 -4.62 6.24 21.50
C LYS A 278 -4.57 4.71 21.36
N ASP A 279 -4.55 3.98 22.46
CA ASP A 279 -4.56 2.51 22.45
C ASP A 279 -5.87 1.96 21.88
N ASP A 280 -7.01 2.56 22.24
CA ASP A 280 -8.32 2.23 21.65
C ASP A 280 -8.35 2.49 20.13
N LEU A 281 -7.79 3.62 19.67
CA LEU A 281 -7.67 3.93 18.24
C LEU A 281 -6.76 2.93 17.51
N ASN A 282 -5.65 2.53 18.12
CA ASN A 282 -4.76 1.50 17.58
C ASN A 282 -5.48 0.16 17.44
N MET A 283 -6.24 -0.27 18.45
CA MET A 283 -7.06 -1.47 18.35
C MET A 283 -8.11 -1.38 17.22
N GLY A 284 -8.73 -0.22 17.05
CA GLY A 284 -9.64 0.05 15.93
C GLY A 284 -8.96 -0.07 14.57
N SER A 285 -7.75 0.48 14.43
CA SER A 285 -6.93 0.37 13.22
C SER A 285 -6.61 -1.10 12.89
N TYR A 286 -6.17 -1.90 13.86
CA TYR A 286 -5.91 -3.33 13.66
C TYR A 286 -7.15 -4.11 13.22
N ALA A 287 -8.32 -3.79 13.79
CA ALA A 287 -9.58 -4.41 13.38
C ALA A 287 -9.92 -4.10 11.91
N LEU A 288 -9.72 -2.85 11.47
CA LEU A 288 -9.93 -2.46 10.07
C LEU A 288 -8.95 -3.13 9.12
N THR A 289 -7.67 -3.22 9.48
CA THR A 289 -6.68 -3.95 8.67
C THR A 289 -7.06 -5.43 8.53
N SER A 290 -7.53 -6.06 9.61
CA SER A 290 -8.03 -7.43 9.56
C SER A 290 -9.25 -7.56 8.64
N GLU A 291 -10.19 -6.61 8.67
CA GLU A 291 -11.36 -6.64 7.79
C GLU A 291 -10.99 -6.41 6.33
N GLN A 292 -10.05 -5.51 6.04
CA GLN A 292 -9.49 -5.28 4.72
C GLN A 292 -8.83 -6.54 4.16
N ASN A 293 -8.00 -7.22 4.95
CA ASN A 293 -7.37 -8.48 4.56
C ASN A 293 -8.41 -9.58 4.27
N SER A 294 -9.50 -9.62 5.06
CA SER A 294 -10.62 -10.53 4.78
C SER A 294 -11.31 -10.21 3.45
N LEU A 295 -11.50 -8.94 3.10
CA LEU A 295 -12.09 -8.53 1.82
C LEU A 295 -11.16 -8.85 0.64
N ILE A 296 -9.85 -8.65 0.78
CA ILE A 296 -8.87 -9.02 -0.25
C ILE A 296 -8.91 -10.53 -0.52
N ALA A 297 -8.97 -11.35 0.54
CA ALA A 297 -9.10 -12.80 0.39
C ALA A 297 -10.40 -13.21 -0.33
N GLU A 298 -11.52 -12.55 0.00
CA GLU A 298 -12.82 -12.80 -0.66
C GLU A 298 -12.82 -12.35 -2.12
N TYR A 299 -12.21 -11.20 -2.43
CA TYR A 299 -12.01 -10.72 -3.80
C TYR A 299 -11.17 -11.71 -4.64
N ASN A 300 -10.07 -12.22 -4.08
CA ASN A 300 -9.22 -13.21 -4.76
C ASN A 300 -9.97 -14.52 -5.04
N LEU A 301 -10.83 -14.96 -4.12
CA LEU A 301 -11.73 -16.10 -4.35
C LEU A 301 -12.73 -15.81 -5.48
N LEU A 302 -13.30 -14.61 -5.51
CA LEU A 302 -14.22 -14.17 -6.56
C LEU A 302 -13.55 -14.14 -7.93
N ALA A 303 -12.30 -13.64 -8.00
CA ALA A 303 -11.50 -13.63 -9.22
C ALA A 303 -11.24 -15.06 -9.71
N ALA A 304 -10.91 -16.00 -8.82
CA ALA A 304 -10.74 -17.41 -9.17
C ALA A 304 -12.06 -18.08 -9.64
N GLU A 305 -13.20 -17.74 -9.02
CA GLU A 305 -14.52 -18.20 -9.49
C GLU A 305 -14.85 -17.63 -10.87
N HIS A 306 -14.55 -16.36 -11.12
CA HIS A 306 -14.70 -15.72 -12.43
C HIS A 306 -13.84 -16.42 -13.49
N ASP A 307 -12.56 -16.71 -13.21
CA ASP A 307 -11.68 -17.42 -14.13
C ASP A 307 -12.16 -18.85 -14.42
N THR A 308 -12.68 -19.53 -13.40
CA THR A 308 -13.32 -20.85 -13.55
C THR A 308 -14.55 -20.75 -14.46
N MET A 309 -15.36 -19.71 -14.29
CA MET A 309 -16.54 -19.46 -15.12
C MET A 309 -16.13 -19.17 -16.56
N ASN A 310 -15.12 -18.33 -16.76
CA ASN A 310 -14.60 -17.94 -18.07
C ASN A 310 -14.01 -19.16 -18.81
N THR A 311 -13.32 -20.05 -18.08
CA THR A 311 -12.84 -21.34 -18.58
C THR A 311 -13.99 -22.26 -19.00
N ARG A 312 -15.09 -22.31 -18.22
CA ARG A 312 -16.29 -23.07 -18.63
C ARG A 312 -16.95 -22.49 -19.88
N TYR A 313 -16.96 -21.15 -20.01
CA TYR A 313 -17.50 -20.47 -21.18
C TYR A 313 -16.70 -20.78 -22.45
N SER A 314 -15.37 -20.79 -22.40
CA SER A 314 -14.54 -21.14 -23.56
C SER A 314 -14.80 -22.59 -24.03
N CYS A 315 -14.95 -23.54 -23.10
CA CYS A 315 -15.29 -24.94 -23.43
C CYS A 315 -16.67 -25.11 -24.11
N ILE A 316 -17.64 -24.23 -23.84
CA ILE A 316 -18.97 -24.28 -24.47
C ILE A 316 -18.92 -23.74 -25.91
N GLY A 317 -18.00 -22.80 -26.20
CA GLY A 317 -17.74 -22.32 -27.56
C GLY A 317 -17.19 -23.43 -28.47
N ASP A 318 -16.25 -24.23 -27.95
CA ASP A 318 -15.55 -25.26 -28.74
C ASP A 318 -16.40 -26.52 -29.01
N THR A 319 -17.30 -26.87 -28.10
CA THR A 319 -18.15 -28.08 -28.28
C THR A 319 -19.17 -27.94 -29.41
N LYS A 320 -19.51 -26.71 -29.85
CA LYS A 320 -20.42 -26.51 -30.99
C LYS A 320 -19.72 -26.39 -32.35
N VAL A 321 -18.42 -26.15 -32.38
CA VAL A 321 -17.65 -26.08 -33.64
C VAL A 321 -17.26 -27.49 -34.13
N GLN A 322 -17.19 -28.48 -33.23
CA GLN A 322 -16.82 -29.86 -33.60
C GLN A 322 -17.92 -30.65 -34.34
N ASP A 323 -19.20 -30.27 -34.25
CA ASP A 323 -20.29 -31.00 -34.93
C ASP A 323 -20.57 -30.52 -36.36
N ALA A 324 -19.97 -29.42 -36.84
CA ALA A 324 -20.25 -28.85 -38.16
C ALA A 324 -19.13 -28.98 -39.21
N HIS A 325 -17.97 -29.59 -38.87
CA HIS A 325 -16.86 -29.74 -39.81
C HIS A 325 -16.49 -31.20 -40.08
N VAL A 326 -17.33 -31.83 -40.89
CA VAL A 326 -16.95 -32.99 -41.70
C VAL A 326 -16.15 -32.49 -42.92
N THR A 327 -14.89 -32.94 -43.01
CA THR A 327 -13.87 -32.74 -44.09
C THR A 327 -13.16 -31.38 -44.04
N LYS A 328 -11.82 -31.25 -43.96
CA LYS A 328 -10.66 -31.97 -44.53
C LYS A 328 -9.44 -31.78 -43.61
N PRO A 329 -8.46 -32.70 -43.58
CA PRO A 329 -7.26 -32.53 -42.79
C PRO A 329 -6.38 -31.43 -43.40
N VAL A 330 -6.25 -30.31 -42.70
CA VAL A 330 -5.15 -29.37 -42.91
C VAL A 330 -3.96 -29.97 -42.18
N ALA A 331 -2.91 -30.31 -42.92
CA ALA A 331 -1.65 -30.76 -42.36
C ALA A 331 -1.01 -29.56 -41.65
N GLU A 332 -1.23 -29.45 -40.34
CA GLU A 332 -0.37 -28.67 -39.46
C GLU A 332 1.05 -29.26 -39.55
N THR A 333 1.93 -28.53 -40.21
CA THR A 333 3.37 -28.73 -40.11
C THR A 333 3.82 -28.26 -38.73
N THR A 334 3.57 -29.06 -37.70
CA THR A 334 4.39 -29.05 -36.49
C THR A 334 5.80 -29.46 -36.93
N ALA A 335 6.67 -28.48 -37.12
CA ALA A 335 8.10 -28.74 -37.26
C ALA A 335 8.53 -29.44 -35.97
N ALA A 336 8.68 -30.76 -36.01
CA ALA A 336 9.14 -31.54 -34.88
C ALA A 336 10.43 -30.90 -34.36
N VAL A 337 10.42 -30.46 -33.10
CA VAL A 337 11.61 -30.00 -32.39
C VAL A 337 12.64 -31.11 -32.54
N GLN A 338 13.71 -30.83 -33.29
CA GLN A 338 14.76 -31.81 -33.52
C GLN A 338 15.58 -31.90 -32.24
N HIS A 339 15.21 -32.83 -31.36
CA HIS A 339 16.04 -33.16 -30.21
C HIS A 339 17.43 -33.63 -30.69
N PRO A 340 18.51 -33.19 -30.04
CA PRO A 340 19.85 -33.68 -30.30
C PRO A 340 19.86 -35.22 -30.29
N ARG A 341 20.51 -35.84 -31.27
CA ARG A 341 20.55 -37.32 -31.38
C ARG A 341 21.27 -37.98 -30.20
N ASP A 342 22.12 -37.23 -29.51
CA ASP A 342 22.86 -37.64 -28.31
C ASP A 342 22.13 -37.27 -27.01
N GLY A 343 21.00 -36.56 -27.06
CA GLY A 343 20.24 -36.12 -25.89
C GLY A 343 20.87 -34.99 -25.07
N ALA A 344 22.01 -34.46 -25.52
CA ALA A 344 22.72 -33.38 -24.85
C ALA A 344 22.45 -32.02 -25.52
N HIS A 345 21.99 -31.06 -24.74
CA HIS A 345 21.72 -29.70 -25.18
C HIS A 345 22.95 -28.82 -24.96
N ARG A 346 23.45 -28.21 -26.03
CA ARG A 346 24.71 -27.46 -26.02
C ARG A 346 24.43 -25.98 -25.76
N ILE A 347 25.03 -25.41 -24.72
CA ILE A 347 24.86 -23.99 -24.35
C ILE A 347 26.19 -23.26 -24.54
N ALA A 348 26.14 -22.04 -25.04
CA ALA A 348 27.21 -21.06 -24.93
C ALA A 348 26.66 -19.80 -24.25
N TYR A 349 27.54 -18.95 -23.76
CA TYR A 349 27.19 -17.64 -23.25
C TYR A 349 28.28 -16.65 -23.66
N GLU A 350 27.88 -15.40 -23.91
CA GLU A 350 28.82 -14.32 -24.20
C GLU A 350 29.61 -13.89 -22.95
N ASP A 351 30.72 -13.19 -23.14
CA ASP A 351 31.44 -12.56 -22.04
C ASP A 351 30.51 -11.61 -21.27
N VAL A 352 30.54 -11.69 -19.94
CA VAL A 352 29.71 -10.83 -19.08
C VAL A 352 30.13 -9.36 -19.27
N PRO A 353 29.21 -8.46 -19.63
CA PRO A 353 29.53 -7.05 -19.84
C PRO A 353 30.07 -6.37 -18.58
N GLY A 354 30.98 -5.41 -18.73
CA GLY A 354 31.62 -4.74 -17.59
C GLY A 354 30.72 -3.85 -16.71
N PHE A 355 29.42 -3.74 -17.01
CA PHE A 355 28.44 -3.09 -16.15
C PHE A 355 27.71 -4.09 -15.22
N ALA A 356 27.96 -5.38 -15.41
CA ALA A 356 27.41 -6.48 -14.65
C ALA A 356 28.52 -7.14 -13.80
N ASP A 357 28.15 -8.11 -12.96
CA ASP A 357 29.09 -8.75 -12.03
C ASP A 357 29.17 -10.25 -12.32
N GLY A 358 30.18 -10.66 -13.09
CA GLY A 358 30.40 -12.05 -13.51
C GLY A 358 30.41 -13.10 -12.40
N THR A 359 30.48 -12.69 -11.14
CA THR A 359 30.29 -13.58 -9.98
C THR A 359 28.83 -13.98 -9.74
N ILE A 360 27.86 -13.37 -10.45
CA ILE A 360 26.42 -13.62 -10.33
C ILE A 360 25.90 -14.36 -11.56
N GLU A 361 26.16 -13.88 -12.78
CA GLU A 361 25.49 -14.42 -13.99
C GLU A 361 25.98 -15.84 -14.34
N VAL A 362 27.28 -16.11 -14.16
CA VAL A 362 27.84 -17.44 -14.45
C VAL A 362 27.34 -18.49 -13.45
N PRO A 363 27.31 -18.22 -12.12
CA PRO A 363 26.62 -19.09 -11.18
C PRO A 363 25.12 -19.25 -11.45
N ALA A 364 24.40 -18.18 -11.82
CA ALA A 364 22.98 -18.25 -12.17
C ALA A 364 22.72 -19.22 -13.35
N LEU A 365 23.56 -19.16 -14.40
CA LEU A 365 23.49 -20.13 -15.50
C LEU A 365 23.71 -21.58 -15.03
N ARG A 366 24.72 -21.80 -14.18
CA ARG A 366 25.00 -23.15 -13.65
C ARG A 366 23.85 -23.65 -12.78
N GLN A 367 23.24 -22.77 -12.00
CA GLN A 367 22.06 -23.08 -11.19
C GLN A 367 20.88 -23.45 -12.10
N ALA A 368 20.59 -22.68 -13.13
CA ALA A 368 19.53 -22.97 -14.09
C ALA A 368 19.69 -24.34 -14.77
N ILE A 369 20.90 -24.66 -15.22
CA ILE A 369 21.24 -25.98 -15.77
C ILE A 369 21.02 -27.08 -14.72
N SER A 370 21.47 -26.85 -13.49
CA SER A 370 21.33 -27.81 -12.40
C SER A 370 19.86 -28.04 -12.02
N MET A 371 19.01 -27.01 -12.07
CA MET A 371 17.58 -27.12 -11.78
C MET A 371 16.93 -28.12 -12.73
N TRP A 372 17.13 -27.97 -14.04
CA TRP A 372 16.57 -28.91 -15.02
C TRP A 372 17.16 -30.32 -14.90
N GLY A 373 18.48 -30.44 -14.75
CA GLY A 373 19.15 -31.75 -14.65
C GLY A 373 18.79 -32.54 -13.38
N ALA A 374 18.50 -31.86 -12.26
CA ALA A 374 18.13 -32.52 -11.02
C ALA A 374 16.77 -33.24 -11.08
N TYR A 375 15.82 -32.72 -11.86
CA TYR A 375 14.46 -33.25 -11.94
C TYR A 375 14.22 -34.14 -13.18
N ASN A 376 15.12 -34.10 -14.18
CA ASN A 376 14.93 -34.78 -15.46
C ASN A 376 16.09 -35.73 -15.77
N ALA A 377 15.96 -37.00 -15.36
CA ALA A 377 16.99 -38.01 -15.59
C ALA A 377 17.23 -38.21 -17.10
N GLY A 378 18.48 -37.98 -17.54
CA GLY A 378 18.87 -38.09 -18.95
C GLY A 378 18.84 -36.78 -19.73
N LEU A 379 18.37 -35.67 -19.12
CA LEU A 379 18.54 -34.33 -19.66
C LEU A 379 19.92 -33.79 -19.25
N GLU A 380 20.78 -33.54 -20.22
CA GLU A 380 22.12 -33.01 -20.00
C GLU A 380 22.31 -31.70 -20.76
N PHE A 381 22.76 -30.65 -20.07
CA PHE A 381 23.20 -29.41 -20.69
C PHE A 381 24.73 -29.30 -20.63
N LEU A 382 25.36 -29.04 -21.78
CA LEU A 382 26.80 -28.96 -21.92
C LEU A 382 27.22 -27.56 -22.36
N ILE A 383 28.07 -26.90 -21.59
CA ILE A 383 28.68 -25.63 -22.00
C ILE A 383 29.77 -25.90 -23.05
N THR A 384 29.65 -25.31 -24.25
CA THR A 384 30.53 -25.59 -25.39
C THR A 384 30.62 -24.41 -26.37
N GLU A 385 31.67 -24.39 -27.21
CA GLU A 385 31.87 -23.39 -28.27
C GLU A 385 30.99 -23.62 -29.52
N SER A 386 30.27 -24.75 -29.60
CA SER A 386 29.33 -25.07 -30.67
C SER A 386 27.93 -25.32 -30.08
N PRO A 387 27.21 -24.25 -29.71
CA PRO A 387 25.96 -24.33 -28.98
C PRO A 387 24.74 -24.60 -29.85
N ASP A 388 23.70 -25.17 -29.24
CA ASP A 388 22.32 -25.13 -29.71
C ASP A 388 21.62 -23.85 -29.22
N VAL A 389 22.01 -23.34 -28.05
CA VAL A 389 21.54 -22.10 -27.42
C VAL A 389 22.70 -21.20 -27.02
N THR A 390 22.66 -19.94 -27.43
CA THR A 390 23.61 -18.91 -26.99
C THR A 390 22.93 -17.92 -26.06
N ILE A 391 23.46 -17.73 -24.86
CA ILE A 391 22.99 -16.73 -23.91
C ILE A 391 23.70 -15.40 -24.17
N VAL A 392 22.90 -14.35 -24.35
CA VAL A 392 23.35 -12.98 -24.58
C VAL A 392 22.91 -12.13 -23.41
N TRP A 393 23.87 -11.46 -22.78
CA TRP A 393 23.64 -10.62 -21.61
C TRP A 393 23.28 -9.20 -22.02
N GLU A 394 22.08 -8.74 -21.67
CA GLU A 394 21.61 -7.41 -22.04
C GLU A 394 21.37 -6.53 -20.82
N LYS A 395 21.64 -5.23 -21.00
CA LYS A 395 21.35 -4.25 -19.94
C LYS A 395 19.84 -4.09 -19.74
N THR A 396 19.12 -3.99 -20.84
CA THR A 396 17.66 -3.82 -20.88
C THR A 396 17.16 -4.48 -22.15
N ILE A 397 16.12 -5.30 -22.03
CA ILE A 397 15.39 -5.84 -23.18
C ILE A 397 14.19 -4.91 -23.43
N PRO A 398 13.81 -4.60 -24.68
CA PRO A 398 12.62 -3.80 -24.95
C PRO A 398 11.33 -4.49 -24.49
N GLY A 399 10.47 -3.75 -23.81
CA GLY A 399 9.22 -4.26 -23.22
C GLY A 399 9.41 -4.81 -21.81
N ASP A 400 8.38 -5.43 -21.26
CA ASP A 400 8.37 -5.92 -19.86
C ASP A 400 8.98 -7.33 -19.72
N ALA A 401 9.74 -7.77 -20.71
CA ALA A 401 10.32 -9.11 -20.75
C ALA A 401 11.74 -9.12 -20.17
N VAL A 402 11.95 -9.88 -19.10
CA VAL A 402 13.28 -10.10 -18.50
C VAL A 402 14.13 -11.12 -19.27
N GLY A 403 13.50 -11.92 -20.13
CA GLY A 403 14.16 -12.86 -21.02
C GLY A 403 13.44 -12.95 -22.35
N LEU A 404 14.20 -12.94 -23.46
CA LEU A 404 13.64 -13.10 -24.80
C LEU A 404 14.29 -14.31 -25.47
N HIS A 405 13.47 -15.32 -25.74
CA HIS A 405 13.85 -16.49 -26.53
C HIS A 405 13.47 -16.26 -28.00
N GLY A 406 14.46 -16.16 -28.89
CA GLY A 406 14.19 -15.91 -30.31
C GLY A 406 15.20 -16.54 -31.26
N PRO A 407 14.81 -16.83 -32.51
CA PRO A 407 15.76 -17.25 -33.53
C PRO A 407 16.75 -16.12 -33.81
N VAL A 408 18.03 -16.45 -33.96
CA VAL A 408 19.00 -15.51 -34.54
C VAL A 408 18.51 -15.10 -35.92
N HIS A 409 18.67 -13.81 -36.26
CA HIS A 409 18.31 -13.26 -37.57
C HIS A 409 18.93 -14.00 -38.79
N ASP A 410 19.89 -14.91 -38.56
CA ASP A 410 20.60 -15.70 -39.56
C ASP A 410 20.26 -17.21 -39.57
N GLY A 411 19.25 -17.64 -38.79
CA GLY A 411 18.49 -18.88 -39.08
C GLY A 411 19.11 -20.22 -38.69
N LYS A 412 20.06 -20.29 -37.74
CA LYS A 412 20.58 -21.59 -37.25
C LYS A 412 20.71 -21.74 -35.74
N ASP A 413 20.93 -20.66 -35.01
CA ASP A 413 21.16 -20.73 -33.56
C ASP A 413 20.00 -20.07 -32.80
N ILE A 414 19.64 -20.63 -31.64
CA ILE A 414 18.69 -20.01 -30.72
C ILE A 414 19.47 -19.05 -29.83
N VAL A 415 18.99 -17.81 -29.70
CA VAL A 415 19.56 -16.85 -28.75
C VAL A 415 18.58 -16.61 -27.63
N LEU A 416 19.07 -16.77 -26.40
CA LEU A 416 18.39 -16.40 -25.18
C LEU A 416 18.98 -15.07 -24.69
N ARG A 417 18.25 -13.97 -24.88
CA ARG A 417 18.63 -12.66 -24.33
C ARG A 417 18.17 -12.61 -22.88
N VAL A 418 19.07 -12.29 -21.96
CA VAL A 418 18.78 -12.22 -20.53
C VAL A 418 19.06 -10.79 -20.06
N GLN A 419 18.02 -10.12 -19.57
CA GLN A 419 18.17 -8.83 -18.92
C GLN A 419 18.83 -9.04 -17.56
N MET A 420 19.93 -8.33 -17.29
CA MET A 420 20.70 -8.53 -16.06
C MET A 420 20.22 -7.70 -14.86
N GLY A 421 19.26 -6.81 -15.08
CA GLY A 421 18.80 -5.87 -14.06
C GLY A 421 17.88 -4.81 -14.65
N ASP A 422 17.38 -3.94 -13.79
CA ASP A 422 16.50 -2.85 -14.19
C ASP A 422 16.81 -1.56 -13.43
N TYR A 423 16.22 -0.47 -13.88
CA TYR A 423 16.31 0.83 -13.27
C TYR A 423 15.27 0.97 -12.18
N GLY A 424 15.72 1.19 -10.94
CA GLY A 424 14.82 1.52 -9.84
C GLY A 424 14.20 2.91 -10.01
N CYS A 425 13.26 3.23 -9.12
CA CYS A 425 12.60 4.54 -9.04
C CYS A 425 13.57 5.75 -8.98
N ASP A 426 14.78 5.56 -8.46
CA ASP A 426 15.81 6.60 -8.29
C ASP A 426 16.65 6.81 -9.56
N GLY A 427 16.31 6.09 -10.63
CA GLY A 427 17.00 6.12 -11.92
C GLY A 427 18.35 5.41 -11.91
N ARG A 428 18.72 4.70 -10.83
CA ARG A 428 19.92 3.86 -10.79
C ARG A 428 19.61 2.47 -11.32
N TYR A 429 20.61 1.85 -11.93
CA TYR A 429 20.52 0.48 -12.45
C TYR A 429 20.90 -0.51 -11.34
N TYR A 430 20.03 -1.48 -11.10
CA TYR A 430 20.17 -2.52 -10.09
C TYR A 430 20.26 -3.87 -10.78
N LEU A 431 21.28 -4.66 -10.44
CA LEU A 431 21.42 -6.03 -10.93
C LEU A 431 20.40 -6.94 -10.24
N TYR A 432 19.86 -7.87 -11.01
CA TYR A 432 19.04 -8.96 -10.47
C TYR A 432 19.90 -9.89 -9.61
N SER A 433 19.28 -10.52 -8.62
CA SER A 433 19.90 -11.59 -7.83
C SER A 433 20.28 -12.79 -8.71
N GLN A 434 21.17 -13.63 -8.19
CA GLN A 434 21.55 -14.90 -8.83
C GLN A 434 20.30 -15.78 -9.09
N ASP A 435 19.36 -15.81 -8.14
CA ASP A 435 18.15 -16.62 -8.23
C ASP A 435 17.18 -16.11 -9.30
N LYS A 436 16.94 -14.80 -9.38
CA LYS A 436 16.12 -14.19 -10.43
C LYS A 436 16.69 -14.46 -11.83
N LEU A 437 18.02 -14.38 -11.99
CA LEU A 437 18.69 -14.73 -13.24
C LEU A 437 18.60 -16.22 -13.54
N ALA A 438 18.77 -17.09 -12.54
CA ALA A 438 18.67 -18.54 -12.70
C ALA A 438 17.26 -18.96 -13.16
N ASP A 439 16.22 -18.35 -12.59
CA ASP A 439 14.83 -18.56 -13.00
C ASP A 439 14.57 -18.07 -14.42
N THR A 440 15.05 -16.87 -14.76
CA THR A 440 14.91 -16.31 -16.12
C THR A 440 15.59 -17.20 -17.16
N ILE A 441 16.79 -17.68 -16.86
CA ILE A 441 17.52 -18.62 -17.72
C ILE A 441 16.78 -19.96 -17.79
N SER A 442 16.30 -20.49 -16.66
CA SER A 442 15.58 -21.76 -16.59
C SER A 442 14.28 -21.73 -17.39
N HIS A 443 13.54 -20.62 -17.33
CA HIS A 443 12.36 -20.36 -18.15
C HIS A 443 12.72 -20.34 -19.65
N GLY A 444 13.77 -19.60 -20.01
CA GLY A 444 14.29 -19.56 -21.38
C GLY A 444 14.72 -20.93 -21.92
N LEU A 445 15.34 -21.76 -21.07
CA LEU A 445 15.67 -23.15 -21.40
C LEU A 445 14.42 -24.02 -21.55
N GLY A 446 13.35 -23.76 -20.78
CA GLY A 446 12.07 -24.43 -20.95
C GLY A 446 11.50 -24.24 -22.36
N HIS A 447 11.55 -23.02 -22.89
CA HIS A 447 11.16 -22.77 -24.30
C HIS A 447 12.06 -23.49 -25.30
N HIS A 448 13.37 -23.57 -25.03
CA HIS A 448 14.28 -24.36 -25.86
C HIS A 448 13.91 -25.85 -25.87
N LEU A 449 13.41 -26.39 -24.76
CA LEU A 449 12.88 -27.76 -24.67
C LEU A 449 11.51 -27.94 -25.33
N GLY A 450 10.91 -26.87 -25.87
CA GLY A 450 9.61 -26.89 -26.55
C GLY A 450 8.42 -26.60 -25.63
N LEU A 451 8.65 -26.16 -24.39
CA LEU A 451 7.58 -25.86 -23.44
C LEU A 451 6.92 -24.51 -23.76
N GLY A 452 5.59 -24.48 -23.66
CA GLY A 452 4.79 -23.24 -23.71
C GLY A 452 4.72 -22.54 -22.35
N HIS A 453 3.96 -21.44 -22.29
CA HIS A 453 3.68 -20.76 -21.02
C HIS A 453 2.57 -21.47 -20.21
N VAL A 454 2.56 -21.23 -18.91
CA VAL A 454 1.46 -21.51 -17.98
C VAL A 454 0.91 -20.18 -17.46
N ILE A 455 -0.35 -20.16 -17.04
CA ILE A 455 -1.02 -18.97 -16.47
C ILE A 455 -0.87 -18.85 -14.95
N THR A 456 -0.27 -19.84 -14.28
CA THR A 456 -0.11 -19.84 -12.82
C THR A 456 1.23 -19.19 -12.46
N GLU A 457 1.19 -18.08 -11.72
CA GLU A 457 2.35 -17.24 -11.38
C GLU A 457 3.48 -17.98 -10.66
N ASP A 458 3.13 -19.00 -9.88
CA ASP A 458 4.05 -19.85 -9.12
C ASP A 458 4.80 -20.88 -9.98
N HIS A 459 4.44 -21.02 -11.26
CA HIS A 459 5.06 -21.98 -12.17
C HIS A 459 6.25 -21.35 -12.91
N LEU A 460 7.35 -22.09 -13.07
CA LEU A 460 8.55 -21.59 -13.76
C LEU A 460 8.25 -21.09 -15.17
N MET A 461 7.35 -21.77 -15.89
CA MET A 461 6.91 -21.38 -17.24
C MET A 461 5.81 -20.31 -17.25
N PHE A 462 5.58 -19.58 -16.15
CA PHE A 462 4.58 -18.50 -16.13
C PHE A 462 4.90 -17.42 -17.15
N GLY A 463 3.90 -16.97 -17.92
CA GLY A 463 4.04 -15.86 -18.86
C GLY A 463 2.79 -14.98 -18.89
N ALA A 464 2.90 -13.73 -18.44
CA ALA A 464 1.80 -12.78 -18.32
C ALA A 464 1.16 -12.35 -19.67
N ASN A 465 1.85 -12.60 -20.80
CA ASN A 465 1.57 -11.97 -22.09
C ASN A 465 0.35 -12.52 -22.85
N GLY A 466 -0.63 -13.13 -22.18
CA GLY A 466 -1.96 -13.38 -22.74
C GLY A 466 -2.01 -14.25 -24.01
N VAL A 467 -0.96 -15.01 -24.33
CA VAL A 467 -1.03 -16.01 -25.39
C VAL A 467 -2.03 -17.05 -24.87
N GLY A 468 -3.22 -17.09 -25.49
CA GLY A 468 -4.39 -17.81 -24.98
C GLY A 468 -4.07 -19.25 -24.58
N PRO A 469 -4.92 -19.88 -23.74
CA PRO A 469 -4.64 -21.13 -23.05
C PRO A 469 -4.50 -22.30 -24.04
N VAL A 470 -3.37 -22.39 -24.72
CA VAL A 470 -2.89 -23.65 -25.27
C VAL A 470 -2.59 -24.47 -24.02
N ALA A 471 -3.29 -25.59 -23.87
CA ALA A 471 -3.08 -26.48 -22.74
C ALA A 471 -1.58 -26.75 -22.58
N PHE A 472 -1.02 -26.38 -21.43
CA PHE A 472 0.39 -26.56 -21.17
C PHE A 472 0.73 -28.04 -21.27
N ASP A 473 1.62 -28.39 -22.20
CA ASP A 473 2.17 -29.73 -22.31
C ASP A 473 3.62 -29.71 -21.82
N SER A 474 3.86 -30.43 -20.72
CA SER A 474 5.20 -30.62 -20.17
C SER A 474 6.12 -31.44 -21.07
N LEU A 475 5.59 -32.09 -22.13
CA LEU A 475 6.32 -33.02 -23.01
C LEU A 475 7.02 -34.16 -22.26
N GLY A 476 6.57 -34.47 -21.04
CA GLY A 476 7.16 -35.47 -20.16
C GLY A 476 8.29 -34.96 -19.25
N TYR A 477 8.63 -33.67 -19.31
CA TYR A 477 9.58 -33.06 -18.38
C TYR A 477 8.93 -32.76 -17.02
N VAL A 478 9.71 -32.93 -15.96
CA VAL A 478 9.41 -32.39 -14.64
C VAL A 478 9.95 -30.96 -14.61
N VAL A 479 9.04 -29.98 -14.72
CA VAL A 479 9.40 -28.56 -14.67
C VAL A 479 9.88 -28.22 -13.25
N PRO A 480 11.10 -27.65 -13.09
CA PRO A 480 11.57 -27.21 -11.78
C PRO A 480 10.61 -26.21 -11.13
N ALA A 481 10.52 -26.25 -9.80
CA ALA A 481 9.87 -25.17 -9.07
C ALA A 481 10.61 -23.86 -9.31
N ARG A 482 9.83 -22.78 -9.36
CA ARG A 482 10.35 -21.42 -9.41
C ARG A 482 11.07 -21.07 -8.10
N VAL A 483 12.18 -20.35 -8.16
CA VAL A 483 12.83 -19.79 -6.97
C VAL A 483 12.12 -18.47 -6.64
N GLU A 484 11.84 -18.23 -5.35
CA GLU A 484 10.93 -17.16 -4.91
C GLU A 484 11.29 -15.77 -5.48
N TYR A 485 10.25 -15.00 -5.83
CA TYR A 485 10.21 -13.91 -6.81
C TYR A 485 11.00 -12.62 -6.44
N ASP A 486 11.49 -11.93 -7.49
CA ASP A 486 11.82 -10.49 -7.60
C ASP A 486 12.84 -9.84 -6.64
N ARG A 487 13.93 -10.53 -6.32
CA ARG A 487 15.01 -9.89 -5.56
C ARG A 487 16.05 -9.25 -6.48
N PHE A 488 16.23 -7.95 -6.36
CA PHE A 488 17.49 -7.31 -6.75
C PHE A 488 18.60 -7.71 -5.78
N LEU A 489 19.85 -7.74 -6.22
CA LEU A 489 20.99 -8.06 -5.35
C LEU A 489 21.02 -7.14 -4.10
N LEU A 490 20.71 -5.86 -4.30
CA LEU A 490 20.64 -4.85 -3.24
C LEU A 490 19.48 -5.06 -2.26
N GLN A 491 18.47 -5.83 -2.64
CA GLN A 491 17.32 -6.13 -1.78
C GLN A 491 17.69 -7.16 -0.72
N GLU A 492 18.51 -8.16 -1.04
CA GLU A 492 19.04 -9.09 -0.03
C GLU A 492 19.89 -8.39 1.03
N GLU A 493 20.75 -7.45 0.60
CA GLU A 493 21.51 -6.62 1.53
C GLU A 493 20.60 -5.73 2.38
N LEU A 494 19.55 -5.18 1.77
CA LEU A 494 18.59 -4.31 2.45
C LEU A 494 17.76 -5.09 3.49
N ASP A 495 17.26 -6.26 3.13
CA ASP A 495 16.54 -7.19 4.02
C ASP A 495 17.42 -7.59 5.20
N ALA A 496 18.70 -7.90 4.95
CA ALA A 496 19.64 -8.25 6.00
C ALA A 496 19.89 -7.09 6.98
N VAL A 497 19.97 -5.85 6.47
CA VAL A 497 20.10 -4.65 7.28
C VAL A 497 18.82 -4.37 8.08
N MET A 498 17.64 -4.43 7.43
CA MET A 498 16.35 -4.22 8.09
C MET A 498 16.12 -5.26 9.19
N GLY A 499 16.36 -6.55 8.91
CA GLY A 499 16.28 -7.59 9.94
C GLY A 499 17.36 -7.48 11.03
N GLY A 500 18.45 -6.75 10.78
CA GLY A 500 19.40 -6.34 11.81
C GLY A 500 18.81 -5.29 12.76
N ILE A 501 18.17 -4.27 12.20
CA ILE A 501 17.49 -3.20 12.95
C ILE A 501 16.32 -3.76 13.76
N ASP A 502 15.51 -4.66 13.19
CA ASP A 502 14.39 -5.29 13.90
C ASP A 502 14.85 -6.03 15.16
N ARG A 503 15.98 -6.74 15.09
CA ARG A 503 16.56 -7.43 16.26
C ARG A 503 17.05 -6.44 17.32
N GLU A 504 17.60 -5.31 16.90
CA GLU A 504 18.07 -4.25 17.79
C GLU A 504 16.90 -3.56 18.50
N LEU A 505 15.85 -3.22 17.76
CA LEU A 505 14.58 -2.69 18.29
C LEU A 505 13.95 -3.61 19.32
N VAL A 506 13.93 -4.93 19.07
CA VAL A 506 13.45 -5.91 20.06
C VAL A 506 14.33 -5.91 21.32
N GLY A 507 15.65 -5.81 21.17
CA GLY A 507 16.58 -5.72 22.29
C GLY A 507 16.32 -4.49 23.18
N ILE A 508 16.13 -3.33 22.56
CA ILE A 508 15.82 -2.07 23.25
C ILE A 508 14.45 -2.15 23.94
N SER A 509 13.43 -2.72 23.29
CA SER A 509 12.11 -2.92 23.90
C SER A 509 12.19 -3.75 25.18
N ILE A 510 12.98 -4.84 25.17
CA ILE A 510 13.20 -5.67 26.37
C ILE A 510 13.93 -4.87 27.47
N SER A 511 14.90 -4.04 27.09
CA SER A 511 15.62 -3.16 28.02
C SER A 511 14.67 -2.15 28.67
N LEU A 512 13.83 -1.47 27.88
CA LEU A 512 12.84 -0.51 28.36
C LEU A 512 11.84 -1.15 29.33
N GLU A 513 11.32 -2.33 29.01
CA GLU A 513 10.44 -3.08 29.92
C GLU A 513 11.15 -3.43 31.24
N GLY A 514 12.42 -3.82 31.18
CA GLY A 514 13.22 -4.13 32.36
C GLY A 514 13.47 -2.91 33.27
N VAL A 515 13.84 -1.77 32.67
CA VAL A 515 14.03 -0.50 33.40
C VAL A 515 12.72 -0.02 34.01
N ASN A 516 11.63 -0.01 33.23
CA ASN A 516 10.31 0.39 33.72
C ASN A 516 9.80 -0.53 34.84
N SER A 517 10.03 -1.84 34.76
CA SER A 517 9.70 -2.77 35.86
C SER A 517 10.45 -2.41 37.14
N THR A 518 11.75 -2.11 37.02
CA THR A 518 12.60 -1.75 38.16
C THR A 518 12.13 -0.42 38.80
N LEU A 519 11.82 0.58 37.98
CA LEU A 519 11.26 1.85 38.43
C LEU A 519 9.93 1.67 39.18
N ASN A 520 9.05 0.80 38.68
CA ASN A 520 7.77 0.49 39.32
C ASN A 520 7.93 -0.25 40.66
N GLU A 521 8.99 -1.03 40.83
CA GLU A 521 9.33 -1.68 42.10
C GLU A 521 9.91 -0.71 43.13
N MET A 522 10.75 0.25 42.70
CA MET A 522 11.42 1.21 43.58
C MET A 522 10.51 2.36 44.04
N ARG A 523 9.53 2.75 43.22
CA ARG A 523 8.68 3.92 43.51
C ARG A 523 7.89 3.82 44.82
N PRO A 524 7.24 2.69 45.17
CA PRO A 524 6.56 2.56 46.46
C PRO A 524 7.51 2.63 47.66
N GLU A 525 8.72 2.09 47.55
CA GLU A 525 9.75 2.14 48.60
C GLU A 525 10.21 3.58 48.84
N TYR A 526 10.43 4.33 47.76
CA TYR A 526 10.73 5.75 47.82
C TYR A 526 9.61 6.56 48.49
N GLU A 527 8.35 6.32 48.11
CA GLU A 527 7.18 6.98 48.70
C GLU A 527 7.03 6.67 50.20
N GLU A 528 7.27 5.43 50.62
CA GLU A 528 7.24 5.04 52.04
C GLU A 528 8.35 5.73 52.83
N MET A 529 9.56 5.78 52.26
CA MET A 529 10.72 6.41 52.89
C MET A 529 10.56 7.94 53.00
N ASP A 530 10.06 8.61 51.96
CA ASP A 530 9.70 10.03 52.02
C ASP A 530 8.64 10.31 53.10
N ALA A 531 7.63 9.44 53.22
CA ALA A 531 6.60 9.57 54.24
C ALA A 531 7.15 9.43 55.67
N GLU A 532 8.05 8.47 55.91
CA GLU A 532 8.68 8.29 57.23
C GLU A 532 9.68 9.41 57.53
N TYR A 533 10.45 9.88 56.55
CA TYR A 533 11.33 11.04 56.70
C TYR A 533 10.53 12.28 57.11
N LYS A 534 9.42 12.58 56.41
CA LYS A 534 8.49 13.67 56.76
C LYS A 534 7.86 13.49 58.15
N ARG A 535 7.66 12.25 58.61
CA ARG A 535 7.16 11.98 59.96
C ARG A 535 8.23 12.23 61.02
N LEU A 536 9.44 11.71 60.86
CA LEU A 536 10.55 11.94 61.78
C LEU A 536 10.92 13.41 61.88
N SER A 537 10.93 14.12 60.74
CA SER A 537 11.18 15.57 60.67
C SER A 537 10.14 16.37 61.47
N ARG A 538 8.86 15.98 61.41
CA ARG A 538 7.80 16.55 62.25
C ARG A 538 7.97 16.26 63.75
N LEU A 539 8.43 15.05 64.10
CA LEU A 539 8.69 14.70 65.50
C LEU A 539 9.90 15.46 66.06
N TYR A 540 10.95 15.61 65.26
CA TYR A 540 12.15 16.34 65.64
C TYR A 540 11.87 17.84 65.78
N SER A 541 11.12 18.45 64.86
CA SER A 541 10.78 19.88 64.91
C SER A 541 9.85 20.27 66.07
N ALA A 542 9.22 19.30 66.75
CA ALA A 542 8.44 19.55 67.95
C ALA A 542 9.30 19.83 69.20
N TYR A 543 10.60 19.53 69.15
CA TYR A 543 11.53 19.82 70.23
C TYR A 543 11.96 21.30 70.21
N PRO A 544 12.05 21.99 71.36
CA PRO A 544 12.55 23.35 71.43
C PRO A 544 13.97 23.45 70.87
N SER A 545 14.27 24.53 70.14
CA SER A 545 15.63 24.80 69.66
C SER A 545 16.64 25.02 70.80
N ASP A 546 16.16 25.27 72.01
CA ASP A 546 16.90 25.60 73.22
C ASP A 546 16.72 24.54 74.33
N ILE A 547 16.62 23.25 73.96
CA ILE A 547 16.66 22.17 74.95
C ILE A 547 17.86 22.33 75.86
N ASP A 548 17.56 22.46 77.15
CA ASP A 548 18.55 22.50 78.20
C ASP A 548 19.33 21.18 78.19
N GLU A 549 20.65 21.24 78.03
CA GLU A 549 21.52 20.05 78.07
C GLU A 549 21.41 19.32 79.43
N ASP A 550 20.94 20.03 80.48
CA ASP A 550 20.68 19.46 81.80
C ASP A 550 19.36 18.62 81.84
N ASP A 551 18.45 18.76 80.86
CA ASP A 551 17.30 17.85 80.69
C ASP A 551 17.71 16.62 79.84
N ASP A 552 18.54 15.80 80.48
CA ASP A 552 19.22 14.62 79.94
C ASP A 552 18.26 13.60 79.29
N ILE A 553 16.96 13.65 79.56
CA ILE A 553 15.96 12.76 78.93
C ILE A 553 15.49 13.34 77.59
N ALA A 554 15.10 14.62 77.56
CA ALA A 554 14.62 15.29 76.35
C ALA A 554 15.74 15.45 75.32
N TYR A 555 16.95 15.82 75.77
CA TYR A 555 18.12 15.96 74.91
C TYR A 555 18.52 14.64 74.23
N ARG A 556 18.59 13.54 74.99
CA ARG A 556 18.92 12.22 74.42
C ARG A 556 17.85 11.70 73.46
N ALA A 557 16.58 12.01 73.70
CA ALA A 557 15.50 11.65 72.78
C ALA A 557 15.57 12.45 71.47
N ALA A 558 15.87 13.75 71.54
CA ALA A 558 16.05 14.60 70.36
C ALA A 558 17.27 14.18 69.52
N MET A 559 18.42 13.90 70.16
CA MET A 559 19.63 13.42 69.47
C MET A 559 19.40 12.09 68.78
N LYS A 560 18.68 11.15 69.43
CA LYS A 560 18.34 9.87 68.79
C LYS A 560 17.47 10.06 67.53
N LEU A 561 16.51 10.98 67.56
CA LEU A 561 15.67 11.30 66.39
C LEU A 561 16.47 11.98 65.27
N ARG A 562 17.44 12.82 65.63
CA ARG A 562 18.37 13.43 64.68
C ARG A 562 19.22 12.38 63.98
N ASP A 563 19.83 11.48 64.73
CA ASP A 563 20.65 10.39 64.16
C ASP A 563 19.80 9.53 63.20
N GLN A 564 18.55 9.22 63.58
CA GLN A 564 17.60 8.49 62.71
C GLN A 564 17.22 9.28 61.45
N LEU A 565 17.15 10.62 61.51
CA LEU A 565 16.89 11.47 60.36
C LEU A 565 18.09 11.53 59.42
N ASP A 566 19.30 11.63 59.97
CA ASP A 566 20.54 11.69 59.20
C ASP A 566 20.75 10.34 58.46
N ASP A 567 20.56 9.20 59.15
CA ASP A 567 20.64 7.87 58.53
C ASP A 567 19.60 7.69 57.40
N MET A 568 18.36 8.11 57.63
CA MET A 568 17.28 7.98 56.63
C MET A 568 17.46 8.93 55.45
N LYS A 569 18.03 10.11 55.69
CA LYS A 569 18.33 11.07 54.63
C LYS A 569 19.38 10.51 53.66
N GLU A 570 20.42 9.86 54.19
CA GLU A 570 21.45 9.23 53.35
C GLU A 570 20.86 8.10 52.49
N GLU A 571 19.97 7.27 53.07
CA GLU A 571 19.30 6.20 52.33
C GLU A 571 18.33 6.73 51.26
N TYR A 572 17.60 7.79 51.58
CA TYR A 572 16.71 8.49 50.65
C TYR A 572 17.47 9.13 49.48
N GLU A 573 18.58 9.84 49.77
CA GLU A 573 19.42 10.46 48.73
C GLU A 573 20.02 9.41 47.80
N ARG A 574 20.44 8.25 48.34
CA ARG A 574 20.92 7.13 47.52
C ARG A 574 19.83 6.54 46.62
N LEU A 575 18.63 6.30 47.16
CA LEU A 575 17.53 5.76 46.35
C LEU A 575 17.09 6.75 45.27
N ALA A 576 17.09 8.05 45.57
CA ALA A 576 16.82 9.10 44.59
C ALA A 576 17.84 9.10 43.45
N GLU A 577 19.14 8.97 43.75
CA GLU A 577 20.21 8.88 42.75
C GLU A 577 20.08 7.61 41.88
N ASP A 578 19.69 6.48 42.48
CA ASP A 578 19.45 5.23 41.74
C ASP A 578 18.24 5.35 40.78
N ILE A 579 17.16 6.04 41.20
CA ILE A 579 15.98 6.31 40.35
C ILE A 579 16.36 7.24 39.19
N ASP A 580 17.06 8.34 39.47
CA ASP A 580 17.50 9.32 38.47
C ASP A 580 18.37 8.65 37.39
N GLY A 581 19.31 7.78 37.79
CA GLY A 581 20.13 7.01 36.85
C GLY A 581 19.35 5.99 36.00
N LEU A 582 18.25 5.44 36.53
CA LEU A 582 17.34 4.57 35.75
C LEU A 582 16.49 5.37 34.77
N GLU A 583 16.01 6.55 35.16
CA GLU A 583 15.27 7.47 34.27
C GLU A 583 16.16 7.94 33.11
N ASP A 584 17.41 8.33 33.37
CA ASP A 584 18.41 8.63 32.32
C ASP A 584 18.61 7.45 31.35
N THR A 585 18.67 6.22 31.88
CA THR A 585 18.82 5.00 31.07
C THR A 585 17.58 4.73 30.22
N TYR A 586 16.38 5.00 30.76
CA TYR A 586 15.13 4.87 30.04
C TYR A 586 15.09 5.87 28.87
N ASP A 587 15.39 7.14 29.12
CA ASP A 587 15.37 8.20 28.10
C ASP A 587 16.37 7.92 26.97
N MET A 588 17.60 7.48 27.30
CA MET A 588 18.58 7.06 26.27
C MET A 588 18.06 5.92 25.38
N ASN A 589 17.40 4.91 25.98
CA ASN A 589 16.84 3.79 25.21
C ASN A 589 15.68 4.25 24.30
N VAL A 590 14.86 5.20 24.74
CA VAL A 590 13.79 5.79 23.91
C VAL A 590 14.39 6.55 22.73
N GLU A 591 15.40 7.39 22.95
CA GLU A 591 16.08 8.11 21.86
C GLU A 591 16.72 7.15 20.84
N GLU A 592 17.33 6.06 21.31
CA GLU A 592 17.91 5.03 20.43
C GLU A 592 16.83 4.29 19.63
N GLN A 593 15.69 3.96 20.26
CA GLN A 593 14.55 3.35 19.60
C GLN A 593 14.00 4.24 18.47
N ASP A 594 13.82 5.53 18.74
CA ASP A 594 13.34 6.51 17.77
C ASP A 594 14.31 6.64 16.58
N ALA A 595 15.61 6.72 16.85
CA ALA A 595 16.63 6.78 15.79
C ALA A 595 16.64 5.53 14.89
N LEU A 596 16.40 4.35 15.48
CA LEU A 596 16.30 3.10 14.73
C LEU A 596 15.00 3.00 13.92
N ASN A 597 13.88 3.48 14.46
CA ASN A 597 12.60 3.55 13.75
C ASN A 597 12.69 4.47 12.52
N ASP A 598 13.31 5.65 12.66
CA ASP A 598 13.54 6.57 11.54
C ASP A 598 14.39 5.92 10.45
N LYS A 599 15.48 5.25 10.84
CA LYS A 599 16.34 4.51 9.92
C LYS A 599 15.58 3.36 9.24
N HIS A 600 14.77 2.62 9.98
CA HIS A 600 13.94 1.54 9.45
C HIS A 600 12.94 2.08 8.42
N SER A 601 12.26 3.19 8.71
CA SER A 601 11.33 3.85 7.79
C SER A 601 12.00 4.26 6.47
N LEU A 602 13.16 4.92 6.53
CA LEU A 602 13.92 5.30 5.34
C LEU A 602 14.37 4.09 4.49
N LEU A 603 14.71 2.98 5.13
CA LEU A 603 15.07 1.74 4.44
C LEU A 603 13.84 1.07 3.82
N ALA A 604 12.70 1.09 4.50
CA ALA A 604 11.43 0.59 3.99
C ALA A 604 10.95 1.40 2.77
N GLU A 605 11.08 2.73 2.80
CA GLU A 605 10.81 3.58 1.63
C GLU A 605 11.72 3.19 0.46
N ARG A 606 13.03 3.02 0.71
CA ARG A 606 13.98 2.59 -0.31
C ARG A 606 13.66 1.20 -0.85
N HIS A 607 13.26 0.27 0.00
CA HIS A 607 12.84 -1.08 -0.37
C HIS A 607 11.60 -1.04 -1.27
N ASN A 608 10.57 -0.27 -0.89
CA ASN A 608 9.36 -0.10 -1.70
C ASN A 608 9.65 0.57 -3.06
N CYS A 609 10.58 1.51 -3.07
CA CYS A 609 11.00 2.21 -4.27
C CYS A 609 11.68 1.27 -5.29
N ILE A 610 12.34 0.21 -4.82
CA ILE A 610 12.91 -0.85 -5.65
C ILE A 610 11.78 -1.71 -6.27
N ASN A 611 10.70 -1.98 -5.53
CA ASN A 611 9.60 -2.87 -5.97
C ASN A 611 8.53 -2.19 -6.87
N LEU A 612 8.24 -0.90 -6.66
CA LEU A 612 7.09 -0.20 -7.28
C LEU A 612 7.15 -0.01 -8.81
N ARG A 613 8.18 -0.50 -9.50
CA ARG A 613 8.27 -0.39 -10.97
C ARG A 613 7.86 -1.68 -11.70
N GLU A 614 7.75 -2.81 -11.00
CA GLU A 614 7.35 -4.09 -11.60
C GLU A 614 5.82 -4.25 -11.72
N THR A 615 5.03 -3.41 -11.04
CA THR A 615 3.58 -3.26 -11.22
C THR A 615 3.25 -2.12 -12.18
#